data_AF-A0A7S4NHF6-F1
#
_entry.id   AF-A0A7S4NHF6-F1
#
_cell.length_a   1.000
_cell.length_b   1.000
_cell.length_c   1.000
_cell.angle_alpha   90.00
_cell.angle_beta   90.00
_cell.angle_gamma   90.00
#
_symmetry.space_group_name_H-M   'P 1'
#
loop_
_entity.id
_entity.type
_entity.pdbx_description
1 polymer ?
#
loop_
_entity_poly.entity_id
_entity_poly.type
_entity_poly.pdbx_seq_one_letter_code
_entity_poly.pdbx_strand_id
1 'polypeptide(L)'
;TNGDPPPDRSARSSSSSSSSWLRRANPRAWRFLVAADPTVDAFLLRDADSFPTPRERAAVDEWLEDGAAFHVMHDHPFHYSWNGRNQSIMAGVWGGGGGG
;
A
#
# COMPACT_ATOMS: atom_id res chain seq x y z
N THR A 1 -11.29 49.89 39.95
CA THR A 1 -11.87 48.80 39.14
C THR A 1 -10.83 48.39 38.14
N ASN A 2 -10.07 47.36 38.49
CA ASN A 2 -8.90 46.89 37.75
C ASN A 2 -9.39 46.24 36.46
N GLY A 3 -8.98 46.78 35.31
CA GLY A 3 -9.26 46.18 34.01
C GLY A 3 -8.16 45.19 33.69
N ASP A 4 -8.48 43.90 33.71
CA ASP A 4 -7.57 42.87 33.25
C ASP A 4 -7.19 43.10 31.78
N PRO A 5 -5.92 42.96 31.40
CA PRO A 5 -5.52 43.04 30.00
C PRO A 5 -6.14 41.88 29.20
N PRO A 6 -6.43 42.08 27.90
CA PRO A 6 -6.99 41.03 27.06
C PRO A 6 -6.04 39.82 27.02
N PRO A 7 -6.57 38.59 26.92
CA PRO A 7 -5.74 37.39 26.88
C PRO A 7 -4.80 37.48 25.68
N ASP A 8 -3.51 37.31 25.98
CA ASP A 8 -2.43 37.15 25.02
C ASP A 8 -2.84 36.14 23.93
N ARG A 9 -2.88 36.61 22.68
CA ARG A 9 -3.14 35.79 21.48
C ARG A 9 -1.89 35.02 21.01
N SER A 10 -0.98 34.65 21.90
CA SER A 10 -0.01 33.59 21.66
C SER A 10 -0.69 32.21 21.77
N ALA A 11 -1.73 32.00 20.96
CA ALA A 11 -2.29 30.68 20.74
C ALA A 11 -1.18 29.79 20.19
N ARG A 12 -0.82 28.81 21.02
CA ARG A 12 0.17 27.76 20.81
C ARG A 12 0.30 27.35 19.35
N SER A 13 1.56 27.30 18.92
CA SER A 13 1.97 26.56 17.75
C SER A 13 1.37 25.15 17.77
N SER A 14 0.65 24.82 16.71
CA SER A 14 0.72 23.48 16.14
C SER A 14 0.60 23.65 14.64
N SER A 15 1.72 24.08 14.03
CA SER A 15 1.90 23.73 12.63
C SER A 15 1.86 22.21 12.59
N SER A 16 0.78 21.65 12.07
CA SER A 16 0.77 20.25 11.64
C SER A 16 1.84 20.15 10.57
N SER A 17 3.07 19.87 11.01
CA SER A 17 4.22 19.64 10.16
C SER A 17 4.01 18.25 9.56
N SER A 18 3.01 18.13 8.68
CA SER A 18 3.03 17.09 7.68
C SER A 18 4.33 17.32 6.92
N SER A 19 5.28 16.48 7.26
CA SER A 19 6.67 16.54 6.84
C SER A 19 6.74 16.79 5.33
N SER A 20 7.68 17.65 4.92
CA SER A 20 7.80 18.07 3.51
C SER A 20 7.97 16.90 2.52
N TRP A 21 8.35 15.72 3.02
CA TRP A 21 8.44 14.48 2.25
C TRP A 21 7.08 13.87 1.90
N LEU A 22 6.04 14.02 2.73
CA LEU A 22 4.68 13.54 2.41
C LEU A 22 4.09 14.26 1.19
N ARG A 23 4.39 15.56 1.01
CA ARG A 23 3.98 16.34 -0.17
C ARG A 23 4.71 15.95 -1.45
N ARG A 24 5.84 15.24 -1.35
CA ARG A 24 6.65 14.76 -2.47
C ARG A 24 6.47 13.26 -2.75
N ALA A 25 5.74 12.55 -1.88
CA ALA A 25 5.48 11.14 -2.08
C ALA A 25 4.57 10.94 -3.29
N ASN A 26 4.85 9.91 -4.10
CA ASN A 26 3.98 9.53 -5.21
C ASN A 26 2.62 9.08 -4.64
N PRO A 27 1.49 9.75 -4.97
CA PRO A 27 0.18 9.40 -4.44
C PRO A 27 -0.22 7.94 -4.74
N ARG A 28 0.29 7.37 -5.84
CA ARG A 28 0.05 5.97 -6.21
C ARG A 28 0.72 4.96 -5.28
N ALA A 29 1.64 5.39 -4.42
CA ALA A 29 2.29 4.54 -3.44
C ALA A 29 1.46 4.35 -2.16
N TRP A 30 0.42 5.16 -1.94
CA TRP A 30 -0.39 5.10 -0.71
C TRP A 30 -1.10 3.75 -0.55
N ARG A 31 -1.48 3.11 -1.65
CA ARG A 31 -2.05 1.75 -1.64
C ARG A 31 -1.10 0.72 -1.03
N PHE A 32 0.22 0.96 -1.03
CA PHE A 32 1.20 0.02 -0.47
C PHE A 32 1.36 0.12 1.05
N LEU A 33 0.71 1.08 1.71
CA LEU A 33 0.86 1.29 3.16
C LEU A 33 0.43 0.09 3.99
N VAL A 34 -0.51 -0.72 3.48
CA VAL A 34 -0.96 -1.96 4.12
C VAL A 34 0.19 -2.94 4.38
N ALA A 35 1.24 -2.92 3.54
CA ALA A 35 2.40 -3.78 3.72
C ALA A 35 3.26 -3.43 4.94
N ALA A 36 3.05 -2.26 5.54
CA ALA A 36 3.71 -1.82 6.76
C ALA A 36 2.82 -1.93 8.01
N ASP A 37 1.60 -2.44 7.87
CA ASP A 37 0.67 -2.62 8.98
C ASP A 37 0.90 -3.99 9.65
N PRO A 38 1.42 -4.03 10.89
CA PRO A 38 1.69 -5.30 11.58
C PRO A 38 0.42 -6.01 12.05
N THR A 39 -0.76 -5.38 11.91
CA THR A 39 -2.05 -5.98 12.28
C THR A 39 -2.73 -6.71 11.12
N VAL A 40 -2.11 -6.70 9.94
CA VAL A 40 -2.64 -7.32 8.73
C VAL A 40 -1.88 -8.61 8.43
N ASP A 41 -2.57 -9.74 8.54
CA ASP A 41 -1.98 -11.06 8.27
C ASP A 41 -1.72 -11.30 6.77
N ALA A 42 -2.63 -10.81 5.92
CA ALA A 42 -2.52 -10.89 4.47
C ALA A 42 -3.24 -9.72 3.79
N PHE A 43 -2.69 -9.25 2.67
CA PHE A 43 -3.28 -8.21 1.84
C PHE A 43 -3.16 -8.53 0.35
N LEU A 44 -4.07 -7.94 -0.44
CA LEU A 44 -4.06 -7.98 -1.89
C LEU A 44 -4.13 -6.55 -2.45
N LEU A 45 -3.30 -6.26 -3.45
CA LEU A 45 -3.28 -4.99 -4.14
C LEU A 45 -3.73 -5.20 -5.58
N ARG A 46 -4.87 -4.60 -5.90
CA ARG A 46 -5.52 -4.71 -7.20
C ARG A 46 -5.92 -3.35 -7.76
N ASP A 47 -5.77 -3.17 -9.07
CA ASP A 47 -6.44 -2.07 -9.77
C ASP A 47 -7.95 -2.37 -9.84
N ALA A 48 -8.79 -1.36 -9.53
CA ALA A 48 -10.24 -1.52 -9.36
C ALA A 48 -11.04 -1.48 -10.67
N ASP A 49 -10.37 -1.42 -11.81
CA ASP A 49 -10.94 -1.30 -13.15
C ASP A 49 -11.20 -2.64 -13.84
N SER A 50 -10.94 -3.76 -13.15
CA SER A 50 -11.17 -5.11 -13.65
C SER A 50 -11.83 -6.01 -12.60
N PHE A 51 -12.80 -6.80 -13.04
CA PHE A 51 -13.44 -7.80 -12.18
C PHE A 51 -12.49 -8.97 -11.90
N PRO A 52 -12.43 -9.46 -10.65
CA PRO A 52 -11.72 -10.69 -10.34
C PRO A 52 -12.27 -11.88 -11.11
N THR A 53 -11.37 -12.73 -11.59
CA THR A 53 -11.67 -13.95 -12.33
C THR A 53 -11.51 -15.18 -11.43
N PRO A 54 -12.15 -16.31 -11.77
CA PRO A 54 -11.96 -17.56 -11.04
C PRO A 54 -10.50 -18.05 -11.01
N ARG A 55 -9.72 -17.75 -12.06
CA ARG A 55 -8.28 -18.07 -12.13
C ARG A 55 -7.49 -17.32 -11.06
N GLU A 56 -7.75 -16.02 -10.91
CA GLU A 56 -7.09 -15.20 -9.91
C GLU A 56 -7.45 -15.68 -8.50
N ARG A 57 -8.72 -16.02 -8.27
CA ARG A 57 -9.15 -16.59 -7.00
C ARG A 57 -8.40 -17.89 -6.68
N ALA A 58 -8.34 -18.82 -7.62
CA ALA A 58 -7.63 -20.09 -7.41
C ALA A 58 -6.15 -19.89 -7.09
N ALA A 59 -5.49 -18.93 -7.75
CA ALA A 59 -4.08 -18.62 -7.50
C ALA A 59 -3.85 -17.95 -6.12
N VAL A 60 -4.81 -17.15 -5.65
CA VAL A 60 -4.77 -16.59 -4.28
C VAL A 60 -5.00 -17.68 -3.24
N ASP A 61 -5.96 -18.58 -3.46
CA ASP A 61 -6.23 -19.70 -2.54
C ASP A 61 -5.00 -20.60 -2.40
N GLU A 62 -4.37 -20.99 -3.51
CA GLU A 62 -3.13 -21.77 -3.53
C GLU A 62 -2.00 -21.09 -2.74
N TRP A 63 -1.85 -19.76 -2.92
CA TRP A 63 -0.86 -18.99 -2.18
C TRP A 63 -1.12 -18.96 -0.67
N LEU A 64 -2.37 -18.75 -0.26
CA LEU A 64 -2.75 -18.73 1.15
C LEU A 64 -2.51 -20.11 1.79
N GLU A 65 -2.68 -21.20 1.03
CA GLU A 65 -2.38 -22.56 1.47
C GLU A 65 -0.87 -22.86 1.54
N ASP A 66 -0.07 -22.38 0.58
CA ASP A 66 1.39 -22.56 0.54
C ASP A 66 2.12 -21.78 1.65
N GLY A 67 1.57 -20.62 2.06
CA GLY A 67 2.12 -19.79 3.12
C GLY A 67 3.37 -18.98 2.70
N ALA A 68 3.69 -18.93 1.40
CA ALA A 68 4.74 -18.06 0.88
C ALA A 68 4.49 -16.59 1.26
N ALA A 69 5.55 -15.82 1.52
CA ALA A 69 5.44 -14.43 1.98
C ALA A 69 4.80 -13.46 0.97
N PHE A 70 4.87 -13.79 -0.33
CA PHE A 70 4.38 -12.94 -1.41
C PHE A 70 3.73 -13.75 -2.51
N HIS A 71 2.71 -13.13 -3.11
CA HIS A 71 2.00 -13.62 -4.28
C HIS A 71 2.09 -12.59 -5.39
N VAL A 72 2.45 -13.01 -6.60
CA VAL A 72 2.54 -12.13 -7.77
C VAL A 72 1.94 -12.86 -8.95
N MET A 73 1.03 -12.22 -9.69
CA MET A 73 0.57 -12.74 -10.97
C MET A 73 1.05 -11.85 -12.11
N HIS A 74 1.44 -12.48 -13.20
CA HIS A 74 1.63 -11.81 -14.48
C HIS A 74 0.62 -12.37 -15.48
N ASP A 75 -0.15 -11.47 -16.07
CA ASP A 75 -1.23 -11.74 -17.01
C ASP A 75 -0.77 -11.66 -18.48
N HIS A 76 0.31 -10.92 -18.76
CA HIS A 76 0.86 -10.75 -20.11
C HIS A 76 2.33 -11.21 -20.24
N PRO A 77 2.73 -11.91 -21.33
CA PRO A 77 4.11 -12.36 -21.55
C PRO A 77 5.16 -11.23 -21.54
N PHE A 78 4.79 -10.02 -21.96
CA PHE A 78 5.68 -8.85 -21.87
C PHE A 78 5.92 -8.35 -20.43
N HIS A 79 5.14 -8.78 -19.45
CA HIS A 79 5.37 -8.50 -18.03
C HIS A 79 6.44 -9.41 -17.39
N TYR A 80 6.92 -10.44 -18.11
CA TYR A 80 7.95 -11.41 -17.67
C TYR A 80 9.35 -11.18 -18.31
N SER A 81 9.50 -10.14 -19.15
CA SER A 81 10.64 -9.89 -20.04
C SER A 81 10.78 -10.81 -21.24
N TRP A 82 10.98 -10.18 -22.39
CA TRP A 82 11.87 -10.69 -23.43
C TRP A 82 13.24 -10.96 -22.79
N ASN A 83 13.71 -12.22 -22.71
CA ASN A 83 15.01 -12.69 -22.18
C ASN A 83 15.18 -12.98 -20.66
N GLY A 84 14.08 -13.11 -19.89
CA GLY A 84 14.12 -13.69 -18.54
C GLY A 84 14.70 -12.80 -17.42
N ARG A 85 14.84 -11.48 -17.67
CA ARG A 85 15.43 -10.53 -16.71
C ARG A 85 14.49 -9.47 -16.13
N ASN A 86 13.23 -9.45 -16.51
CA ASN A 86 12.23 -8.50 -16.02
C ASN A 86 11.18 -9.25 -15.20
N GLN A 87 11.46 -9.36 -13.90
CA GLN A 87 10.56 -9.90 -12.89
C GLN A 87 9.99 -8.78 -12.02
N SER A 88 9.57 -7.69 -12.66
CA SER A 88 9.00 -6.55 -11.93
C SER A 88 7.64 -6.93 -11.36
N ILE A 89 7.45 -6.74 -10.05
CA ILE A 89 6.14 -6.88 -9.42
C ILE A 89 5.25 -5.75 -9.94
N MET A 90 4.13 -6.11 -10.59
CA MET A 90 3.16 -5.14 -11.04
C MET A 90 2.47 -4.49 -9.85
N ALA A 91 2.18 -3.19 -9.95
CA ALA A 91 1.60 -2.43 -8.85
C ALA A 91 0.17 -2.86 -8.45
N GLY A 92 -0.50 -3.68 -9.27
CA GLY A 92 -1.92 -4.01 -9.12
C GLY A 92 -2.26 -5.49 -9.27
N VAL A 93 -1.30 -6.42 -9.21
CA VAL A 93 -1.62 -7.86 -9.17
C VAL A 93 -0.63 -8.61 -8.27
N TRP A 94 -0.58 -8.20 -7.00
CA TRP A 94 0.25 -8.87 -6.00
C TRP A 94 -0.35 -8.79 -4.59
N GLY A 95 0.08 -9.72 -3.75
CA GLY A 95 -0.28 -9.80 -2.34
C GLY A 95 0.95 -10.06 -1.49
N GLY A 96 0.86 -9.66 -0.23
CA GLY A 96 1.85 -9.96 0.78
C GLY A 96 1.16 -10.50 2.02
N GLY A 97 1.84 -11.40 2.70
CA GLY A 97 1.26 -12.19 3.78
C GLY A 97 1.94 -13.53 3.78
N GLY A 98 2.27 -14.02 4.97
CA GLY A 98 2.95 -15.29 5.16
C GLY A 98 2.66 -15.69 6.59
N GLY A 99 2.01 -16.84 6.74
CA GLY A 99 1.28 -17.26 7.94
C GLY A 99 2.05 -17.10 9.25
N GLY A 100 1.30 -16.84 10.31
CA GLY A 100 1.76 -17.07 11.68
C GLY A 100 2.05 -18.55 11.96
#